data_AF-A0A4Q6FWU7-F1
#
_entry.id   AF-A0A4Q6FWU7-F1
#
_cell.length_a   1.000
_cell.length_b   1.000
_cell.length_c   1.000
_cell.angle_alpha   90.00
_cell.angle_beta   90.00
_cell.angle_gamma   90.00
#
_symmetry.space_group_name_H-M   'P 1'
#
loop_
_entity.id
_entity.type
_entity.pdbx_description
1 polymer ?
#
loop_
_entity_poly.entity_id
_entity_poly.type
_entity_poly.pdbx_seq_one_letter_code
_entity_poly.pdbx_strand_id
1 'polypeptide(L)'
;GVQYGVILPYGRNHESQADEVGLMLAAAACYNPEASVPLWERMSSLGGGQRPPEFASTHPDPANRIQHLQSLMPQAKQFYQKYCPQGRAAGAP
;
A
#
# COMPACT_ATOMS: atom_id res chain seq x y z
N GLY A 1 7.14 -12.99 -28.03
CA GLY A 1 7.46 -12.79 -26.60
C GLY A 1 8.30 -11.55 -26.37
N VAL A 2 7.77 -10.35 -26.61
CA VAL A 2 8.46 -9.07 -26.29
C VAL A 2 7.53 -8.08 -25.56
N GLN A 3 6.24 -8.40 -25.44
CA GLN A 3 5.23 -7.47 -24.91
C GLN A 3 5.15 -7.43 -23.37
N TYR A 4 5.78 -8.40 -22.68
CA TYR A 4 5.77 -8.48 -21.22
C TYR A 4 6.98 -7.81 -20.55
N GLY A 5 8.07 -7.52 -21.26
CA GLY A 5 9.31 -7.03 -20.64
C GLY A 5 9.41 -5.51 -20.46
N VAL A 6 8.72 -4.73 -21.31
CA VAL A 6 8.93 -3.28 -21.43
C VAL A 6 7.85 -2.44 -20.74
N ILE A 7 6.67 -3.01 -20.47
CA ILE A 7 5.56 -2.33 -19.77
C ILE A 7 5.68 -2.46 -18.24
N LEU A 8 6.25 -3.57 -17.74
CA LEU A 8 6.40 -3.85 -16.31
C LEU A 8 7.28 -2.87 -15.50
N PRO A 9 8.42 -2.33 -15.97
CA PRO A 9 9.26 -1.49 -15.12
C PRO A 9 8.61 -0.14 -14.79
N TYR A 10 7.81 0.43 -15.71
CA TYR A 10 7.06 1.65 -15.45
C TYR A 10 5.88 1.40 -14.51
N GLY A 11 5.16 0.28 -14.67
CA GLY A 11 4.05 -0.10 -13.77
C GLY A 11 4.49 -0.32 -12.32
N ARG A 12 5.58 -1.08 -12.11
CA ARG A 12 6.07 -1.40 -10.76
C ARG A 12 6.54 -0.17 -9.98
N ASN A 13 7.20 0.79 -10.65
CA ASN A 13 7.59 2.05 -10.01
C ASN A 13 6.36 2.91 -9.65
N HIS A 14 5.32 2.91 -10.49
CA HIS A 14 4.07 3.63 -10.20
C HIS A 14 3.31 3.00 -9.03
N GLU A 15 3.35 1.67 -8.88
CA GLU A 15 2.70 0.95 -7.77
C GLU A 15 3.41 1.19 -6.44
N SER A 16 4.74 1.13 -6.40
CA SER A 16 5.51 1.48 -5.20
C SER A 16 5.29 2.94 -4.81
N GLN A 17 5.26 3.86 -5.78
CA GLN A 17 4.93 5.26 -5.52
C GLN A 17 3.49 5.41 -4.99
N ALA A 18 2.54 4.64 -5.53
CA ALA A 18 1.15 4.68 -5.06
C ALA A 18 0.99 4.16 -3.63
N ASP A 19 1.74 3.11 -3.25
CA ASP A 19 1.80 2.64 -1.86
C ASP A 19 2.32 3.72 -0.91
N GLU A 20 3.43 4.37 -1.27
CA GLU A 20 4.03 5.41 -0.46
C GLU A 20 3.11 6.62 -0.31
N VAL A 21 2.68 7.19 -1.43
CA VAL A 21 1.81 8.38 -1.43
C VAL A 21 0.49 8.08 -0.75
N GLY A 22 -0.13 6.92 -1.04
CA GLY A 22 -1.38 6.50 -0.42
C GLY A 22 -1.26 6.35 1.10
N LEU A 23 -0.19 5.72 1.59
CA LEU A 23 0.05 5.54 3.02
C LEU A 23 0.27 6.87 3.74
N MET A 24 1.06 7.79 3.14
CA MET A 24 1.29 9.11 3.71
C MET A 24 0.03 9.98 3.72
N LEU A 25 -0.78 9.93 2.66
CA LEU A 25 -2.05 10.65 2.59
C LEU A 25 -3.04 10.13 3.62
N ALA A 26 -3.16 8.80 3.78
CA ALA A 26 -4.02 8.19 4.80
C ALA A 26 -3.58 8.61 6.21
N ALA A 27 -2.28 8.56 6.49
CA ALA A 27 -1.71 9.01 7.76
C ALA A 27 -1.98 10.51 8.01
N ALA A 28 -1.77 11.36 7.01
CA ALA A 28 -2.03 12.79 7.11
C ALA A 28 -3.52 13.14 7.28
N ALA A 29 -4.40 12.29 6.75
CA ALA A 29 -5.85 12.35 6.92
C ALA A 29 -6.34 11.73 8.25
N CYS A 30 -5.42 11.34 9.14
CA CYS A 30 -5.71 10.79 10.46
C CYS A 30 -6.33 9.38 10.47
N TYR A 31 -6.09 8.59 9.41
CA TYR A 31 -6.28 7.14 9.48
C TYR A 31 -5.08 6.48 10.16
N ASN A 32 -5.31 5.39 10.89
CA ASN A 32 -4.23 4.60 11.48
C ASN A 32 -3.39 3.95 10.36
N PRO A 33 -2.12 4.37 10.14
CA PRO A 33 -1.29 3.80 9.08
C PRO A 33 -0.99 2.31 9.28
N GLU A 34 -1.03 1.81 10.52
CA GLU A 34 -0.81 0.39 10.82
C GLU A 34 -1.92 -0.51 10.28
N ALA A 35 -3.11 0.04 9.99
CA ALA A 35 -4.22 -0.73 9.41
C ALA A 35 -3.98 -1.14 7.95
N SER A 36 -2.98 -0.56 7.28
CA SER A 36 -2.62 -0.89 5.88
C SER A 36 -2.09 -2.32 5.74
N VAL A 37 -1.25 -2.79 6.68
CA VAL A 37 -0.67 -4.15 6.66
C VAL A 37 -1.74 -5.25 6.74
N PRO A 38 -2.65 -5.28 7.75
CA PRO A 38 -3.67 -6.32 7.83
C PRO A 38 -4.68 -6.26 6.68
N LEU A 39 -4.90 -5.08 6.07
CA LEU A 39 -5.71 -4.96 4.86
C LEU A 39 -5.07 -5.75 3.70
N TRP A 40 -3.76 -5.58 3.47
CA TRP A 40 -3.03 -6.28 2.43
C TRP A 40 -2.81 -7.77 2.72
N GLU A 41 -2.68 -8.17 4.00
CA GLU A 41 -2.66 -9.57 4.40
C GLU A 41 -3.98 -10.28 4.04
N ARG A 42 -5.13 -9.63 4.29
CA ARG A 42 -6.46 -10.17 3.90
C ARG A 42 -6.63 -10.24 2.38
N MET A 43 -6.18 -9.23 1.64
CA MET A 43 -6.19 -9.31 0.17
C MET A 43 -5.23 -10.39 -0.36
N SER A 44 -4.13 -10.63 0.34
CA SER A 44 -3.22 -11.73 0.02
C SER A 44 -3.89 -13.09 0.20
N SER A 45 -4.60 -13.29 1.32
CA SER A 45 -5.29 -14.55 1.63
C SER A 45 -6.50 -14.81 0.72
N LEU A 46 -7.25 -13.78 0.34
CA LEU A 46 -8.37 -13.89 -0.59
C LEU A 46 -7.95 -14.23 -2.03
N GLY A 47 -6.70 -13.93 -2.40
CA GLY A 47 -6.19 -14.16 -3.76
C GLY A 47 -5.52 -15.51 -4.00
N GLY A 48 -5.64 -16.47 -3.07
CA GLY A 48 -4.96 -17.79 -3.07
C GLY A 48 -5.35 -18.79 -4.18
N GLY A 49 -5.69 -18.34 -5.38
CA GLY A 49 -5.93 -19.22 -6.54
C GLY A 49 -6.73 -18.63 -7.72
N GLN A 50 -7.32 -17.44 -7.56
CA GLN A 50 -8.19 -16.82 -8.57
C GLN A 50 -7.83 -15.35 -8.85
N ARG A 51 -6.57 -14.94 -8.70
CA ARG A 51 -6.18 -13.61 -9.21
C ARG A 51 -6.27 -13.66 -10.73
N PRO A 52 -7.06 -12.77 -11.37
CA PRO A 52 -7.01 -12.64 -12.82
C PRO A 52 -5.56 -12.41 -13.24
N PRO A 53 -5.06 -13.07 -14.29
CA PRO A 53 -3.69 -12.88 -14.78
C PRO A 53 -3.34 -11.40 -15.02
N GLU A 54 -4.34 -10.59 -15.35
CA GLU A 54 -4.23 -9.14 -15.46
C GLU A 54 -3.88 -8.47 -14.13
N PHE A 55 -4.51 -8.84 -13.01
CA PHE A 55 -4.18 -8.28 -11.68
C PHE A 55 -2.77 -8.65 -11.22
N ALA A 56 -2.30 -9.86 -11.56
CA ALA A 56 -0.92 -10.28 -11.32
C ALA A 56 0.10 -9.59 -12.27
N SER A 57 -0.39 -9.00 -13.36
CA SER A 57 0.42 -8.30 -14.37
C SER A 57 0.41 -6.77 -14.23
N THR A 58 -0.62 -6.20 -13.58
CA THR A 58 -0.81 -4.75 -13.36
C THR A 58 -0.70 -4.31 -11.90
N HIS A 59 -0.43 -5.23 -10.98
CA HIS A 59 -0.14 -4.94 -9.58
C HIS A 59 0.93 -5.93 -9.05
N PRO A 60 1.75 -5.54 -8.06
CA PRO A 60 2.83 -6.37 -7.57
C PRO A 60 2.29 -7.47 -6.66
N ASP A 61 3.11 -8.49 -6.42
CA ASP A 61 2.81 -9.53 -5.43
C ASP A 61 2.43 -8.88 -4.08
N PRO A 62 1.27 -9.22 -3.49
CA PRO A 62 0.86 -8.71 -2.19
C PRO A 62 1.91 -8.86 -1.09
N ALA A 63 2.75 -9.89 -1.13
CA ALA A 63 3.85 -10.07 -0.18
C ALA A 63 4.90 -8.95 -0.28
N ASN A 64 5.26 -8.54 -1.50
CA ASN A 64 6.18 -7.43 -1.73
C ASN A 64 5.58 -6.10 -1.27
N ARG A 65 4.26 -5.91 -1.44
CA ARG A 65 3.56 -4.71 -0.91
C ARG A 65 3.58 -4.67 0.60
N ILE A 66 3.32 -5.78 1.28
CA ILE A 66 3.35 -5.83 2.75
C ILE A 66 4.74 -5.42 3.26
N GLN A 67 5.82 -5.97 2.68
CA GLN A 67 7.18 -5.60 3.05
C GLN A 67 7.47 -4.11 2.80
N HIS A 68 7.00 -3.57 1.68
CA HIS A 68 7.17 -2.16 1.35
C HIS A 68 6.43 -1.25 2.34
N LEU A 69 5.16 -1.54 2.64
CA LEU A 69 4.37 -0.80 3.62
C LEU A 69 4.98 -0.84 5.03
N GLN A 70 5.53 -1.98 5.43
CA GLN A 70 6.26 -2.11 6.70
C GLN A 70 7.51 -1.20 6.73
N SER A 71 8.24 -1.11 5.62
CA SER A 71 9.43 -0.24 5.52
C SER A 71 9.09 1.25 5.62
N LEU A 72 7.91 1.65 5.14
CA LEU A 72 7.42 3.03 5.17
C LEU A 72 6.73 3.41 6.50
N MET A 73 6.46 2.43 7.37
CA MET A 73 5.71 2.64 8.61
C MET A 73 6.30 3.73 9.53
N PRO A 74 7.63 3.85 9.70
CA PRO A 74 8.20 4.94 10.50
C PRO A 74 7.85 6.32 9.95
N GLN A 75 7.91 6.51 8.62
CA GLN A 75 7.55 7.75 7.96
C GLN A 75 6.04 8.04 8.08
N ALA A 76 5.20 7.01 7.90
CA ALA A 76 3.76 7.13 8.03
C ALA A 76 3.35 7.57 9.44
N LYS A 77 4.00 7.02 10.48
CA LYS A 77 3.79 7.45 11.87
C LYS A 77 4.20 8.89 12.10
N GLN A 78 5.29 9.36 11.50
CA GLN A 78 5.68 10.77 11.56
C GLN A 78 4.65 11.69 10.89
N PHE A 79 4.12 11.29 9.73
CA PHE A 79 3.06 12.03 9.04
C PHE A 79 1.79 12.09 9.90
N TYR A 80 1.37 10.96 10.45
CA TYR A 80 0.22 10.90 11.36
C TYR A 80 0.40 11.83 12.57
N GLN A 81 1.54 11.75 13.25
CA GLN A 81 1.84 12.62 14.40
C GLN A 81 1.89 14.11 14.03
N LYS A 82 2.42 14.43 12.85
CA LYS A 82 2.56 15.82 12.37
C LYS A 82 1.22 16.46 12.04
N TYR A 83 0.34 15.74 11.36
CA TYR A 83 -0.91 16.29 10.82
C TYR A 83 -2.15 16.02 11.69
N CYS A 84 -2.03 15.11 12.67
CA CYS A 84 -3.12 14.72 13.56
C CYS A 84 -2.79 14.97 15.05
N PRO A 85 -2.51 16.22 15.46
CA PRO A 85 -2.36 16.55 16.87
C PRO A 85 -3.65 16.25 17.65
N GLN A 86 -3.50 15.90 18.92
CA GLN A 86 -4.51 15.29 19.78
C GLN A 86 -5.89 15.97 19.68
N GLY A 87 -6.88 15.21 19.17
CA GLY A 87 -8.24 15.68 18.93
C GLY A 87 -8.95 15.00 17.73
N ARG A 88 -8.19 14.39 16.82
CA ARG A 88 -8.72 13.59 15.69
C ARG A 88 -8.27 12.12 15.68
N ALA A 89 -7.54 11.70 16.70
CA ALA A 89 -6.90 10.37 16.77
C ALA A 89 -7.87 9.19 17.00
N ALA A 90 -9.18 9.43 16.98
CA ALA A 90 -10.19 8.41 17.15
C ALA A 90 -11.31 8.63 16.14
N GLY A 91 -11.42 7.69 15.19
CA GLY A 91 -12.58 7.55 14.32
C GLY A 91 -12.64 8.55 13.15
N ALA A 92 -12.02 8.19 12.03
CA ALA A 92 -12.73 8.44 10.78
C ALA A 92 -13.95 7.49 10.76
N PRO A 93 -15.14 7.95 10.31
CA PRO A 93 -16.39 7.20 10.40
C PRO A 93 -16.35 5.82 9.73
#